data_AF-A0A382MK28-F1
#
_entry.id   AF-A0A382MK28-F1
#
_cell.length_a   1.000
_cell.length_b   1.000
_cell.length_c   1.000
_cell.angle_alpha   90.00
_cell.angle_beta   90.00
_cell.angle_gamma   90.00
#
_symmetry.space_group_name_H-M   'P 1'
#
loop_
_entity.id
_entity.type
_entity.pdbx_description
1 polymer ?
#
loop_
_entity_poly.entity_id
_entity_poly.type
_entity_poly.pdbx_seq_one_letter_code
_entity_poly.pdbx_strand_id
1 'polypeptide(L)'
;AAAAAAAEAAAYSLCSESDVTCDKNWQPSQKTNCIVTENQSPSLPGYTRYLADSGIENNSKLFEPNILFWDQTLTAMVKNDSGSSTKKLSEITNISSDTFTVYGETNNDPLLYDDGTNGDITASDGVFTRGCLSLKTIPTDIKIEETFDLWFLDPAYKGTETVTELMPGLRINDAGFFISVGDEYTNVGSGSKWSLVNPATSKAMAAVWNAKGNIFDVFMYTYNSAAGGAGMWRLHDFIRGLNHQTTAPDYSHGYTYIDGLEHPELIAGIHIGWPTIQGATHELEHAVFGINTVNFPEAGNSGEFLKTREWTVDHMHIEADSTVQTTLKGPLWSPASGYPNSVNLWEDDSKDGRVEAQIERAEDGTFRLIERISSSYQLSDI
;
A
#
# COMPACT_ATOMS: atom_id res chain seq x y z
N ALA A 1 -20.31 30.58 1.17
CA ALA A 1 -20.23 29.40 0.30
C ALA A 1 -18.83 29.28 -0.32
N ALA A 2 -18.45 30.07 -1.33
CA ALA A 2 -17.11 29.99 -1.95
C ALA A 2 -15.93 30.25 -0.99
N ALA A 3 -16.09 31.19 -0.04
CA ALA A 3 -15.07 31.47 0.98
C ALA A 3 -14.98 30.40 2.09
N ALA A 4 -16.04 29.60 2.29
CA ALA A 4 -16.03 28.48 3.23
C ALA A 4 -15.37 27.25 2.58
N ALA A 5 -15.69 26.97 1.31
CA ALA A 5 -15.02 25.94 0.51
C ALA A 5 -13.52 26.25 0.30
N ALA A 6 -13.14 27.52 0.16
CA ALA A 6 -11.72 27.93 0.09
C ALA A 6 -10.99 27.83 1.44
N ALA A 7 -11.71 27.96 2.57
CA ALA A 7 -11.14 27.76 3.90
C ALA A 7 -11.01 26.27 4.26
N GLU A 8 -11.93 25.41 3.81
CA GLU A 8 -11.84 23.95 3.88
C GLU A 8 -10.71 23.39 3.00
N ALA A 9 -10.54 23.92 1.78
CA ALA A 9 -9.44 23.54 0.90
C ALA A 9 -8.05 23.89 1.46
N ALA A 10 -7.96 24.89 2.34
CA ALA A 10 -6.72 25.27 3.02
C ALA A 10 -6.39 24.39 4.23
N ALA A 11 -7.36 23.68 4.81
CA ALA A 11 -7.17 22.88 6.02
C ALA A 11 -6.36 21.59 5.80
N TYR A 12 -6.33 21.08 4.57
CA TYR A 12 -5.65 19.84 4.18
C TYR A 12 -4.65 20.04 3.05
N SER A 13 -3.98 21.19 3.04
CA SER A 13 -2.95 21.50 2.04
C SER A 13 -1.89 20.39 2.04
N LEU A 14 -1.87 19.58 1.00
CA LEU A 14 -0.85 18.55 0.75
C LEU A 14 0.53 19.18 0.54
N CYS A 15 0.50 20.39 0.00
CA CYS A 15 1.65 21.19 -0.35
C CYS A 15 1.36 22.64 0.02
N SER A 16 2.28 23.31 0.72
CA SER A 16 2.22 24.77 0.84
C SER A 16 3.01 25.40 -0.32
N GLU A 17 2.72 26.66 -0.71
CA GLU A 17 3.52 27.36 -1.73
C GLU A 17 5.01 27.49 -1.34
N SER A 18 5.32 27.38 -0.05
CA SER A 18 6.69 27.37 0.49
C SER A 18 7.33 25.99 0.55
N ASP A 19 6.58 24.91 0.30
CA ASP A 19 7.08 23.55 0.37
C ASP A 19 7.76 23.19 -0.96
N VAL A 20 9.09 23.31 -0.99
CA VAL A 20 9.91 22.96 -2.15
C VAL A 20 9.84 21.48 -2.51
N THR A 21 9.49 20.61 -1.56
CA THR A 21 9.36 19.16 -1.81
C THR A 21 8.12 18.80 -2.63
N CYS A 22 7.22 19.76 -2.79
CA CYS A 22 6.05 19.67 -3.63
C CYS A 22 6.23 20.26 -5.03
N ASP A 23 7.47 20.49 -5.48
CA ASP A 23 7.73 21.00 -6.84
C ASP A 23 7.24 20.00 -7.90
N LYS A 24 6.09 20.31 -8.50
CA LYS A 24 5.44 19.51 -9.55
C LYS A 24 6.22 19.51 -10.86
N ASN A 25 7.14 20.45 -11.03
CA ASN A 25 7.94 20.60 -12.23
C ASN A 25 9.31 19.97 -12.10
N TRP A 26 9.72 19.57 -10.90
CA TRP A 26 10.99 18.88 -10.73
C TRP A 26 10.96 17.56 -11.50
N GLN A 27 12.03 17.32 -12.24
CA GLN A 27 12.24 16.10 -13.01
C GLN A 27 13.69 15.67 -12.84
N PRO A 28 13.96 14.37 -12.70
CA PRO A 28 15.33 13.87 -12.64
C PRO A 28 16.13 14.27 -13.89
N SER A 29 17.38 14.69 -13.67
CA SER A 29 18.30 15.08 -14.74
C SER A 29 18.49 13.94 -15.76
N GLN A 30 18.70 14.31 -17.02
CA GLN A 30 19.09 13.34 -18.04
C GLN A 30 20.54 12.89 -17.82
N LYS A 31 20.82 11.61 -18.05
CA LYS A 31 22.15 11.04 -17.78
C LYS A 31 23.30 11.77 -18.47
N THR A 32 23.08 12.28 -19.68
CA THR A 32 24.12 12.97 -20.45
C THR A 32 24.37 14.42 -20.01
N ASN A 33 23.46 14.99 -19.22
CA ASN A 33 23.42 16.43 -18.91
C ASN A 33 23.31 16.69 -17.40
N CYS A 34 23.61 15.70 -16.55
CA CYS A 34 23.49 15.85 -15.11
C CYS A 34 24.69 16.63 -14.56
N ILE A 35 24.39 17.67 -13.78
CA ILE A 35 25.36 18.46 -13.02
C ILE A 35 25.01 18.29 -11.55
N VAL A 36 25.92 17.72 -10.75
CA VAL A 36 25.66 17.30 -9.36
C VAL A 36 25.19 18.43 -8.42
N THR A 37 25.51 19.68 -8.74
CA THR A 37 25.11 20.87 -7.97
C THR A 37 23.82 21.51 -8.46
N GLU A 38 23.23 20.99 -9.55
CA GLU A 38 22.03 21.55 -10.18
C GLU A 38 20.91 20.51 -10.19
N ASN A 39 19.65 20.97 -10.19
CA ASN A 39 18.47 20.11 -10.30
C ASN A 39 18.43 18.95 -9.28
N GLN A 40 18.94 19.18 -8.07
CA GLN A 40 18.88 18.21 -6.97
C GLN A 40 17.44 17.93 -6.58
N SER A 41 17.15 16.68 -6.17
CA SER A 41 15.81 16.36 -5.68
C SER A 41 15.46 17.23 -4.48
N PRO A 42 14.26 17.84 -4.47
CA PRO A 42 13.76 18.54 -3.30
C PRO A 42 13.70 17.68 -2.02
N SER A 43 13.54 16.36 -2.15
CA SER A 43 13.46 15.42 -1.03
C SER A 43 14.82 15.12 -0.40
N LEU A 44 15.93 15.45 -1.09
CA LEU A 44 17.29 15.10 -0.69
C LEU A 44 17.64 15.55 0.74
N PRO A 45 17.33 16.79 1.17
CA PRO A 45 17.63 17.24 2.53
C PRO A 45 16.91 16.46 3.63
N GLY A 46 15.67 16.04 3.40
CA GLY A 46 14.93 15.26 4.39
C GLY A 46 15.46 13.82 4.49
N TYR A 47 15.84 13.21 3.37
CA TYR A 47 16.45 11.88 3.37
C TYR A 47 17.85 11.84 3.98
N THR A 48 18.68 12.83 3.70
CA THR A 48 19.99 12.97 4.35
C THR A 48 19.82 13.08 5.86
N ARG A 49 18.91 13.95 6.34
CA ARG A 49 18.65 14.09 7.78
C ARG A 49 18.15 12.79 8.42
N TYR A 50 17.29 12.06 7.73
CA TYR A 50 16.78 10.77 8.19
C TYR A 50 17.92 9.74 8.32
N LEU A 51 18.76 9.58 7.30
CA LEU A 51 19.89 8.63 7.32
C LEU A 51 20.98 9.02 8.32
N ALA A 52 21.17 10.32 8.58
CA ALA A 52 22.13 10.80 9.55
C ALA A 52 21.72 10.47 11.01
N ASP A 53 20.46 10.10 11.27
CA ASP A 53 20.01 9.76 12.62
C ASP A 53 20.76 8.53 13.17
N SER A 54 21.16 8.63 14.43
CA SER A 54 21.87 7.60 15.19
C SER A 54 21.09 6.29 15.35
N GLY A 55 19.77 6.33 15.22
CA GLY A 55 18.90 5.15 15.28
C GLY A 55 18.89 4.31 14.00
N ILE A 56 19.46 4.81 12.90
CA ILE A 56 19.47 4.11 11.62
C ILE A 56 20.67 3.18 11.53
N GLU A 57 20.46 1.97 11.02
CA GLU A 57 21.52 0.97 10.92
C GLU A 57 22.57 1.37 9.88
N ASN A 58 23.83 1.11 10.21
CA ASN A 58 24.95 1.33 9.28
C ASN A 58 24.74 0.52 7.98
N ASN A 59 25.07 1.12 6.84
CA ASN A 59 24.81 0.63 5.47
C ASN A 59 23.33 0.64 5.05
N SER A 60 22.44 1.29 5.81
CA SER A 60 21.12 1.66 5.31
C SER A 60 21.27 2.58 4.10
N LYS A 61 20.51 2.31 3.04
CA LYS A 61 20.62 3.01 1.76
C LYS A 61 19.27 3.54 1.31
N LEU A 62 19.28 4.69 0.66
CA LEU A 62 18.15 5.27 -0.04
C LEU A 62 18.60 5.77 -1.41
N PHE A 63 17.66 5.78 -2.33
CA PHE A 63 17.84 6.30 -3.68
C PHE A 63 16.75 7.32 -3.93
N GLU A 64 17.06 8.37 -4.68
CA GLU A 64 16.07 9.39 -5.01
C GLU A 64 16.29 9.88 -6.46
N PRO A 65 15.29 9.76 -7.35
CA PRO A 65 14.01 9.07 -7.13
C PRO A 65 14.15 7.53 -7.19
N ASN A 66 13.14 6.81 -6.71
CA ASN A 66 13.03 5.34 -6.85
C ASN A 66 12.33 4.87 -8.13
N ILE A 67 11.50 5.71 -8.76
CA ILE A 67 10.87 5.45 -10.07
C ILE A 67 11.36 6.50 -11.05
N LEU A 68 11.96 6.08 -12.15
CA LEU A 68 12.54 6.97 -13.15
C LEU A 68 12.63 6.33 -14.52
N PHE A 69 12.87 7.13 -15.54
CA PHE A 69 13.22 6.62 -16.86
C PHE A 69 14.70 6.22 -16.90
N TRP A 70 15.10 5.17 -17.64
CA TRP A 70 16.53 4.76 -17.66
C TRP A 70 17.48 5.74 -18.34
N ASP A 71 16.97 6.75 -19.04
CA ASP A 71 17.76 7.86 -19.55
C ASP A 71 17.94 8.99 -18.52
N GLN A 72 17.34 8.86 -17.34
CA GLN A 72 17.48 9.78 -16.21
C GLN A 72 18.51 9.31 -15.19
N THR A 73 18.82 10.21 -14.26
CA THR A 73 19.73 9.95 -13.15
C THR A 73 19.02 9.93 -11.80
N LEU A 74 19.61 9.23 -10.85
CA LEU A 74 19.24 9.22 -9.44
C LEU A 74 20.43 9.63 -8.55
N THR A 75 20.12 9.87 -7.29
CA THR A 75 21.09 10.09 -6.21
C THR A 75 21.04 8.92 -5.24
N ALA A 76 22.21 8.32 -4.96
CA ALA A 76 22.34 7.32 -3.90
C ALA A 76 22.81 7.99 -2.61
N MET A 77 22.21 7.62 -1.48
CA MET A 77 22.59 8.04 -0.13
C MET A 77 22.75 6.79 0.73
N VAL A 78 23.84 6.69 1.47
CA VAL A 78 24.14 5.50 2.28
C VAL A 78 24.71 5.92 3.63
N LYS A 79 24.06 5.50 4.72
CA LYS A 79 24.60 5.68 6.06
C LYS A 79 25.87 4.86 6.22
N ASN A 80 26.97 5.47 6.61
CA ASN A 80 28.17 4.77 6.98
C ASN A 80 28.99 5.56 8.02
N ASP A 81 29.04 5.14 9.26
CA ASP A 81 29.70 5.89 10.35
C ASP A 81 31.24 5.73 10.35
N SER A 82 31.86 5.43 9.20
CA SER A 82 33.32 5.28 9.09
C SER A 82 34.03 6.63 8.90
N GLY A 83 35.25 6.75 9.43
CA GLY A 83 36.03 8.00 9.32
C GLY A 83 36.68 8.31 7.96
N SER A 84 36.25 7.68 6.86
CA SER A 84 36.76 7.94 5.50
C SER A 84 35.79 8.84 4.77
N SER A 85 36.22 9.95 4.14
CA SER A 85 35.32 10.86 3.40
C SER A 85 34.81 10.31 2.06
N THR A 86 35.32 9.16 1.62
CA THR A 86 34.97 8.56 0.32
C THR A 86 34.88 7.04 0.42
N LYS A 87 33.92 6.44 -0.30
CA LYS A 87 33.66 4.99 -0.37
C LYS A 87 33.24 4.59 -1.78
N LYS A 88 33.47 3.34 -2.18
CA LYS A 88 32.83 2.81 -3.39
C LYS A 88 31.40 2.37 -3.10
N LEU A 89 30.52 2.48 -4.09
CA LEU A 89 29.14 2.04 -3.96
C LEU A 89 29.05 0.55 -3.63
N SER A 90 29.83 -0.28 -4.32
CA SER A 90 29.80 -1.72 -4.10
C SER A 90 30.27 -2.13 -2.71
N GLU A 91 31.15 -1.34 -2.08
CA GLU A 91 31.70 -1.63 -0.75
C GLU A 91 30.67 -1.44 0.37
N ILE A 92 29.65 -0.60 0.16
CA ILE A 92 28.70 -0.21 1.22
C ILE A 92 27.22 -0.53 0.92
N THR A 93 26.87 -0.99 -0.29
CA THR A 93 25.45 -1.24 -0.68
C THR A 93 25.12 -2.66 -1.13
N ASN A 94 26.11 -3.55 -1.23
CA ASN A 94 26.03 -4.87 -1.89
C ASN A 94 25.62 -4.81 -3.38
N ILE A 95 25.62 -3.62 -3.99
CA ILE A 95 25.30 -3.43 -5.39
C ILE A 95 26.56 -3.72 -6.23
N SER A 96 26.39 -4.46 -7.31
CA SER A 96 27.51 -4.73 -8.22
C SER A 96 28.08 -3.44 -8.78
N SER A 97 29.40 -3.36 -8.91
CA SER A 97 30.07 -2.23 -9.55
C SER A 97 29.49 -1.97 -10.95
N ASP A 98 29.10 -3.03 -11.68
CA ASP A 98 28.56 -2.91 -13.03
C ASP A 98 27.10 -2.44 -13.12
N THR A 99 26.43 -2.12 -12.01
CA THR A 99 25.04 -1.67 -12.03
C THR A 99 24.91 -0.21 -12.46
N PHE A 100 25.68 0.68 -11.82
CA PHE A 100 25.54 2.13 -12.00
C PHE A 100 26.79 2.77 -12.59
N THR A 101 26.58 3.87 -13.29
CA THR A 101 27.65 4.69 -13.86
C THR A 101 27.30 6.17 -13.76
N VAL A 102 28.33 7.01 -13.86
CA VAL A 102 28.18 8.46 -14.04
C VAL A 102 28.67 8.80 -15.43
N TYR A 103 27.85 9.52 -16.19
CA TYR A 103 28.18 9.88 -17.56
C TYR A 103 29.48 10.68 -17.63
N GLY A 104 30.38 10.27 -18.54
CA GLY A 104 31.70 10.89 -18.70
C GLY A 104 32.77 10.33 -17.76
N GLU A 105 32.42 9.49 -16.80
CA GLU A 105 33.40 8.79 -15.96
C GLU A 105 33.70 7.38 -16.48
N THR A 106 34.96 6.99 -16.41
CA THR A 106 35.42 5.64 -16.78
C THR A 106 35.44 4.68 -15.60
N ASN A 107 35.06 5.15 -14.41
CA ASN A 107 35.05 4.33 -13.21
C ASN A 107 33.92 3.30 -13.30
N ASN A 108 34.29 2.02 -13.13
CA ASN A 108 33.36 0.92 -13.11
C ASN A 108 32.64 0.80 -11.76
N ASP A 109 33.02 1.54 -10.72
CA ASP A 109 32.38 1.51 -9.39
C ASP A 109 32.29 2.92 -8.82
N PRO A 110 31.12 3.60 -8.95
CA PRO A 110 30.97 4.99 -8.51
C PRO A 110 31.39 5.20 -7.07
N LEU A 111 32.08 6.32 -6.81
CA LEU A 111 32.43 6.75 -5.47
C LEU A 111 31.29 7.56 -4.86
N LEU A 112 31.05 7.37 -3.58
CA LEU A 112 30.18 8.19 -2.73
C LEU A 112 31.03 9.01 -1.77
N TYR A 113 30.51 10.16 -1.39
CA TYR A 113 31.23 11.21 -0.66
C TYR A 113 30.42 11.68 0.54
N ASP A 114 31.12 12.00 1.63
CA ASP A 114 30.58 12.65 2.85
C ASP A 114 31.43 13.90 3.15
N ASP A 115 31.58 14.76 2.14
CA ASP A 115 32.49 15.92 2.11
C ASP A 115 31.85 17.21 1.58
N GLY A 116 30.53 17.22 1.38
CA GLY A 116 29.76 18.34 0.82
C GLY A 116 29.88 18.48 -0.70
N THR A 117 30.33 17.44 -1.41
CA THR A 117 30.48 17.45 -2.87
C THR A 117 29.70 16.31 -3.53
N ASN A 118 29.61 16.32 -4.86
CA ASN A 118 29.07 15.20 -5.66
C ASN A 118 27.62 14.79 -5.31
N GLY A 119 26.82 15.74 -4.80
CA GLY A 119 25.45 15.51 -4.37
C GLY A 119 25.29 15.38 -2.86
N ASP A 120 26.40 15.25 -2.11
CA ASP A 120 26.37 15.39 -0.65
C ASP A 120 26.09 16.85 -0.25
N ILE A 121 25.09 17.04 0.59
CA ILE A 121 24.60 18.34 1.02
C ILE A 121 25.15 18.75 2.40
N THR A 122 25.64 17.79 3.21
CA THR A 122 26.14 18.06 4.56
C THR A 122 27.38 17.21 4.83
N ALA A 123 28.55 17.83 4.77
CA ALA A 123 29.80 17.14 5.02
C ALA A 123 29.90 16.57 6.46
N SER A 124 30.47 15.37 6.57
CA SER A 124 30.76 14.66 7.82
C SER A 124 29.54 14.38 8.68
N ASP A 125 28.39 14.10 8.05
CA ASP A 125 27.17 13.67 8.73
C ASP A 125 26.98 12.14 8.74
N GLY A 126 27.92 11.40 8.13
CA GLY A 126 27.87 9.96 8.00
C GLY A 126 26.98 9.47 6.86
N VAL A 127 26.52 10.34 5.97
CA VAL A 127 25.68 10.00 4.81
C VAL A 127 26.47 10.16 3.51
N PHE A 128 26.97 9.04 3.02
CA PHE A 128 27.74 8.98 1.78
C PHE A 128 26.81 9.12 0.59
N THR A 129 27.03 10.16 -0.21
CA THR A 129 26.12 10.53 -1.29
C THR A 129 26.81 10.56 -2.64
N ARG A 130 26.07 10.18 -3.69
CA ARG A 130 26.49 10.33 -5.09
C ARG A 130 25.29 10.63 -5.97
N GLY A 131 25.26 11.83 -6.53
CA GLY A 131 24.32 12.23 -7.57
C GLY A 131 24.75 11.77 -8.97
N CYS A 132 23.87 11.99 -9.95
CA CYS A 132 24.09 11.71 -11.37
C CYS A 132 24.36 10.23 -11.71
N LEU A 133 23.87 9.30 -10.88
CA LEU A 133 23.96 7.86 -11.15
C LEU A 133 22.91 7.47 -12.18
N SER A 134 23.28 6.61 -13.14
CA SER A 134 22.35 6.04 -14.12
C SER A 134 22.69 4.57 -14.36
N LEU A 135 21.72 3.79 -14.88
CA LEU A 135 21.98 2.41 -15.26
C LEU A 135 23.11 2.33 -16.28
N LYS A 136 24.09 1.47 -16.00
CA LYS A 136 25.22 1.21 -16.90
C LYS A 136 24.75 0.51 -18.17
N THR A 137 23.89 -0.50 -18.01
CA THR A 137 23.30 -1.27 -19.10
C THR A 137 21.83 -0.93 -19.21
N ILE A 138 21.39 -0.53 -20.40
CA ILE A 138 19.98 -0.26 -20.67
C ILE A 138 19.31 -1.57 -21.13
N PRO A 139 18.15 -1.95 -20.54
CA PRO A 139 17.36 -3.06 -21.05
C PRO A 139 16.86 -2.77 -22.47
N THR A 140 17.06 -3.68 -23.44
CA THR A 140 16.63 -3.48 -24.83
C THR A 140 15.20 -3.95 -25.11
N ASP A 141 14.68 -4.85 -24.28
CA ASP A 141 13.42 -5.56 -24.54
C ASP A 141 12.42 -5.47 -23.38
N ILE A 142 12.76 -4.72 -22.33
CA ILE A 142 11.99 -4.62 -21.10
C ILE A 142 11.45 -3.19 -20.96
N LYS A 143 10.14 -3.08 -20.75
CA LYS A 143 9.42 -1.81 -20.58
C LYS A 143 9.52 -1.23 -19.17
N ILE A 144 9.68 -2.11 -18.18
CA ILE A 144 9.82 -1.79 -16.76
C ILE A 144 10.84 -2.77 -16.19
N GLU A 145 11.99 -2.27 -15.74
CA GLU A 145 13.02 -3.06 -15.06
C GLU A 145 13.02 -2.73 -13.58
N GLU A 146 12.96 -3.74 -12.73
CA GLU A 146 13.14 -3.60 -11.28
C GLU A 146 14.57 -3.99 -10.90
N THR A 147 15.27 -3.12 -10.18
CA THR A 147 16.66 -3.36 -9.77
C THR A 147 16.95 -2.68 -8.44
N PHE A 148 17.20 -3.45 -7.38
CA PHE A 148 17.49 -2.96 -6.02
C PHE A 148 16.41 -2.00 -5.47
N ASP A 149 15.13 -2.37 -5.60
CA ASP A 149 14.00 -1.54 -5.17
C ASP A 149 13.92 -0.19 -5.91
N LEU A 150 14.33 -0.22 -7.19
CA LEU A 150 14.20 0.88 -8.15
C LEU A 150 13.46 0.39 -9.38
N TRP A 151 12.63 1.24 -9.94
CA TRP A 151 11.86 0.96 -11.15
C TRP A 151 12.30 1.87 -12.28
N PHE A 152 12.82 1.27 -13.34
CA PHE A 152 13.27 1.95 -14.54
C PHE A 152 12.24 1.77 -15.67
N LEU A 153 11.69 2.88 -16.14
CA LEU A 153 10.60 2.95 -17.12
C LEU A 153 11.07 3.39 -18.50
N ASP A 154 10.34 2.97 -19.55
CA ASP A 154 10.64 3.39 -20.93
C ASP A 154 10.47 4.87 -21.19
N PRO A 155 11.52 5.62 -21.62
CA PRO A 155 11.40 6.98 -22.09
C PRO A 155 10.31 7.14 -23.16
N ALA A 156 9.96 6.08 -23.89
CA ALA A 156 8.80 6.07 -24.78
C ALA A 156 7.45 6.33 -24.06
N TYR A 157 7.35 6.10 -22.74
CA TYR A 157 6.19 6.45 -21.91
C TYR A 157 6.20 7.91 -21.42
N LYS A 158 7.26 8.69 -21.68
CA LYS A 158 7.28 10.11 -21.28
C LYS A 158 6.15 10.85 -21.99
N GLY A 159 5.26 11.44 -21.19
CA GLY A 159 4.15 12.24 -21.70
C GLY A 159 3.04 11.45 -22.40
N THR A 160 2.99 10.11 -22.25
CA THR A 160 1.88 9.31 -22.80
C THR A 160 0.62 9.39 -21.94
N GLU A 161 0.79 9.66 -20.64
CA GLU A 161 -0.31 9.82 -19.70
C GLU A 161 -0.63 11.29 -19.47
N THR A 162 -1.92 11.59 -19.37
CA THR A 162 -2.41 12.92 -18.98
C THR A 162 -3.00 12.86 -17.59
N VAL A 163 -2.81 13.92 -16.82
CA VAL A 163 -3.36 14.05 -15.46
C VAL A 163 -4.10 15.37 -15.34
N THR A 164 -5.21 15.36 -14.61
CA THR A 164 -5.97 16.55 -14.25
C THR A 164 -5.66 16.94 -12.82
N GLU A 165 -5.30 18.19 -12.59
CA GLU A 165 -5.12 18.72 -11.23
C GLU A 165 -6.47 19.06 -10.61
N LEU A 166 -6.76 18.48 -9.44
CA LEU A 166 -7.98 18.76 -8.68
C LEU A 166 -7.74 19.91 -7.69
N MET A 167 -6.59 19.91 -7.04
CA MET A 167 -6.09 20.96 -6.14
C MET A 167 -4.57 20.85 -6.02
N PRO A 168 -3.86 21.86 -5.48
CA PRO A 168 -2.41 21.81 -5.35
C PRO A 168 -1.91 20.55 -4.64
N GLY A 169 -1.19 19.70 -5.39
CA GLY A 169 -0.61 18.45 -4.88
C GLY A 169 -1.49 17.22 -5.06
N LEU A 170 -2.73 17.36 -5.56
CA LEU A 170 -3.63 16.25 -5.88
C LEU A 170 -4.01 16.26 -7.36
N ARG A 171 -3.56 15.22 -8.07
CA ARG A 171 -3.86 15.01 -9.49
C ARG A 171 -4.57 13.67 -9.69
N ILE A 172 -5.28 13.51 -10.80
CA ILE A 172 -6.03 12.30 -11.13
C ILE A 172 -5.95 11.98 -12.63
N ASN A 173 -5.97 10.70 -12.96
CA ASN A 173 -6.33 10.19 -14.29
C ASN A 173 -7.22 8.94 -14.15
N ASP A 174 -7.44 8.22 -15.25
CA ASP A 174 -8.27 7.01 -15.26
C ASP A 174 -7.69 5.84 -14.46
N ALA A 175 -6.40 5.90 -14.09
CA ALA A 175 -5.73 4.88 -13.28
C ALA A 175 -5.79 5.16 -11.77
N GLY A 176 -5.90 6.43 -11.35
CA GLY A 176 -5.98 6.78 -9.93
C GLY A 176 -5.52 8.19 -9.58
N PHE A 177 -5.21 8.39 -8.31
CA PHE A 177 -4.73 9.67 -7.76
C PHE A 177 -3.21 9.71 -7.66
N PHE A 178 -2.63 10.87 -7.95
CA PHE A 178 -1.21 11.16 -7.78
C PHE A 178 -1.07 12.31 -6.79
N ILE A 179 -0.41 12.00 -5.67
CA ILE A 179 -0.45 12.83 -4.47
C ILE A 179 0.99 13.24 -4.14
N SER A 180 1.24 14.53 -4.13
CA SER A 180 2.47 15.11 -3.61
C SER A 180 2.29 15.30 -2.11
N VAL A 181 2.93 14.46 -1.29
CA VAL A 181 2.80 14.49 0.18
C VAL A 181 3.85 15.36 0.87
N GLY A 182 4.71 16.03 0.09
CA GLY A 182 5.74 16.94 0.59
C GLY A 182 6.75 16.27 1.53
N ASP A 183 7.20 17.00 2.56
CA ASP A 183 8.17 16.53 3.56
C ASP A 183 7.71 15.24 4.27
N GLU A 184 6.41 14.95 4.33
CA GLU A 184 5.88 13.70 4.89
C GLU A 184 6.35 12.47 4.10
N TYR A 185 6.79 12.66 2.85
CA TYR A 185 7.39 11.59 2.06
C TYR A 185 8.65 11.01 2.72
N THR A 186 9.40 11.82 3.45
CA THR A 186 10.60 11.37 4.15
C THR A 186 10.30 10.49 5.37
N ASN A 187 9.05 10.50 5.86
CA ASN A 187 8.58 9.63 6.93
C ASN A 187 8.35 8.17 6.49
N VAL A 188 8.34 7.90 5.18
CA VAL A 188 8.25 6.54 4.63
C VAL A 188 9.48 5.71 5.04
N GLY A 189 10.64 6.35 5.15
CA GLY A 189 11.86 5.75 5.69
C GLY A 189 11.77 5.47 7.19
N SER A 190 11.23 6.42 7.98
CA SER A 190 11.28 6.43 9.45
C SER A 190 10.32 5.50 10.19
N GLY A 191 9.71 4.52 9.50
CA GLY A 191 8.73 3.62 10.11
C GLY A 191 7.37 4.28 10.40
N SER A 192 7.21 5.57 10.10
CA SER A 192 5.96 6.33 10.28
C SER A 192 5.02 6.24 9.07
N LYS A 193 5.18 5.19 8.25
CA LYS A 193 4.43 4.89 7.01
C LYS A 193 2.92 4.81 7.24
N TRP A 194 2.53 4.39 8.44
CA TRP A 194 1.14 4.36 8.88
C TRP A 194 0.48 5.74 8.95
N SER A 195 1.25 6.82 9.10
CA SER A 195 0.71 8.18 9.22
C SER A 195 -0.01 8.67 7.96
N LEU A 196 0.39 8.17 6.78
CA LEU A 196 -0.19 8.54 5.49
C LEU A 196 -1.52 7.83 5.21
N VAL A 197 -1.83 6.78 5.95
CA VAL A 197 -3.13 6.09 5.90
C VAL A 197 -3.89 6.13 7.22
N ASN A 198 -3.36 6.84 8.22
CA ASN A 198 -4.01 7.00 9.51
C ASN A 198 -5.15 8.02 9.36
N PRO A 199 -6.41 7.66 9.68
CA PRO A 199 -7.56 8.55 9.56
C PRO A 199 -7.39 9.89 10.30
N ALA A 200 -6.71 9.87 11.45
CA ALA A 200 -6.56 11.04 12.31
C ALA A 200 -5.50 12.03 11.81
N THR A 201 -4.56 11.59 10.97
CA THR A 201 -3.40 12.41 10.57
C THR A 201 -3.20 12.52 9.06
N SER A 202 -3.83 11.66 8.26
CA SER A 202 -3.58 11.59 6.82
C SER A 202 -4.21 12.77 6.09
N LYS A 203 -3.36 13.73 5.69
CA LYS A 203 -3.75 14.81 4.78
C LYS A 203 -4.09 14.28 3.39
N ALA A 204 -3.42 13.20 2.94
CA ALA A 204 -3.68 12.55 1.66
C ALA A 204 -5.12 12.03 1.59
N MET A 205 -5.56 11.27 2.60
CA MET A 205 -6.92 10.77 2.68
C MET A 205 -7.95 11.88 2.78
N ALA A 206 -7.69 12.92 3.57
CA ALA A 206 -8.57 14.08 3.66
C ALA A 206 -8.67 14.85 2.34
N ALA A 207 -7.57 15.02 1.60
CA ALA A 207 -7.58 15.71 0.33
C ALA A 207 -8.38 14.94 -0.74
N VAL A 208 -8.21 13.61 -0.81
CA VAL A 208 -9.00 12.77 -1.73
C VAL A 208 -10.48 12.80 -1.34
N TRP A 209 -10.79 12.64 -0.05
CA TRP A 209 -12.16 12.69 0.45
C TRP A 209 -12.82 14.06 0.19
N ASN A 210 -12.12 15.17 0.42
CA ASN A 210 -12.64 16.50 0.11
C ASN A 210 -12.89 16.70 -1.40
N ALA A 211 -12.05 16.09 -2.25
CA ALA A 211 -12.17 16.22 -3.71
C ALA A 211 -13.28 15.35 -4.33
N LYS A 212 -13.60 14.20 -3.73
CA LYS A 212 -14.50 13.20 -4.34
C LYS A 212 -15.59 12.64 -3.42
N GLY A 213 -15.50 12.87 -2.12
CA GLY A 213 -16.45 12.40 -1.11
C GLY A 213 -16.58 10.88 -1.08
N ASN A 214 -17.79 10.43 -0.78
CA ASN A 214 -18.19 9.04 -0.64
C ASN A 214 -18.35 8.28 -1.98
N ILE A 215 -17.62 8.66 -3.02
CA ILE A 215 -17.54 7.86 -4.26
C ILE A 215 -16.70 6.60 -4.02
N PHE A 216 -15.83 6.61 -3.01
CA PHE A 216 -14.96 5.49 -2.66
C PHE A 216 -15.13 5.08 -1.21
N ASP A 217 -15.22 3.78 -0.98
CA ASP A 217 -15.33 3.20 0.37
C ASP A 217 -13.96 2.72 0.89
N VAL A 218 -12.94 2.62 0.03
CA VAL A 218 -11.59 2.18 0.39
C VAL A 218 -10.56 3.08 -0.28
N PHE A 219 -9.61 3.58 0.49
CA PHE A 219 -8.43 4.27 -0.05
C PHE A 219 -7.22 3.34 -0.04
N MET A 220 -6.52 3.24 -1.16
CA MET A 220 -5.30 2.46 -1.28
C MET A 220 -4.16 3.34 -1.80
N TYR A 221 -3.06 3.40 -1.05
CA TYR A 221 -1.90 4.22 -1.38
C TYR A 221 -0.70 3.33 -1.67
N THR A 222 -0.04 3.55 -2.81
CA THR A 222 1.29 3.00 -3.10
C THR A 222 2.32 4.10 -2.95
N TYR A 223 3.49 3.75 -2.45
CA TYR A 223 4.64 4.66 -2.43
C TYR A 223 5.41 4.54 -3.73
N ASN A 224 6.13 5.59 -4.13
CA ASN A 224 7.14 5.52 -5.18
C ASN A 224 8.43 4.82 -4.72
N SER A 225 8.56 4.45 -3.45
CA SER A 225 9.72 3.72 -2.89
C SER A 225 9.28 2.45 -2.17
N ALA A 226 10.17 1.46 -2.08
CA ALA A 226 9.95 0.30 -1.21
C ALA A 226 9.95 0.72 0.27
N ALA A 227 8.87 0.38 0.95
CA ALA A 227 8.51 0.80 2.28
C ALA A 227 8.02 -0.38 3.14
N GLY A 228 8.26 -1.63 2.73
CA GLY A 228 7.97 -2.83 3.53
C GLY A 228 6.60 -3.44 3.22
N GLY A 229 5.96 -4.06 4.22
CA GLY A 229 4.70 -4.79 4.03
C GLY A 229 3.51 -3.90 3.66
N ALA A 230 2.47 -4.52 3.10
CA ALA A 230 1.16 -3.91 3.04
C ALA A 230 0.51 -3.89 4.44
N GLY A 231 -0.49 -3.04 4.61
CA GLY A 231 -1.24 -2.96 5.85
C GLY A 231 -2.43 -2.02 5.75
N MET A 232 -3.29 -2.08 6.76
CA MET A 232 -4.59 -1.42 6.74
C MET A 232 -4.94 -0.76 8.08
N TRP A 233 -5.50 0.45 8.00
CA TRP A 233 -6.38 1.00 9.03
C TRP A 233 -7.81 0.61 8.71
N ARG A 234 -8.35 -0.29 9.54
CA ARG A 234 -9.73 -0.74 9.46
C ARG A 234 -10.64 0.27 10.15
N LEU A 235 -11.48 0.97 9.39
CA LEU A 235 -12.22 2.13 9.91
C LEU A 235 -13.64 1.75 10.33
N HIS A 236 -14.36 1.08 9.43
CA HIS A 236 -15.73 0.61 9.66
C HIS A 236 -15.92 -0.78 9.07
N ASP A 237 -16.62 -1.67 9.79
CA ASP A 237 -17.05 -2.94 9.22
C ASP A 237 -18.42 -2.78 8.56
N PHE A 238 -18.56 -3.24 7.32
CA PHE A 238 -19.86 -3.26 6.65
C PHE A 238 -20.55 -4.63 6.71
N ILE A 239 -19.82 -5.67 7.14
CA ILE A 239 -20.38 -7.00 7.40
C ILE A 239 -20.68 -7.12 8.90
N ARG A 240 -21.93 -7.47 9.22
CA ARG A 240 -22.41 -7.73 10.59
C ARG A 240 -22.23 -9.20 10.95
N GLY A 241 -22.33 -9.52 12.24
CA GLY A 241 -22.22 -10.89 12.74
C GLY A 241 -20.80 -11.42 12.82
N LEU A 242 -19.81 -10.61 12.46
CA LEU A 242 -18.42 -10.89 12.72
C LEU A 242 -18.15 -10.57 14.21
N ASN A 243 -17.48 -11.48 14.92
CA ASN A 243 -17.21 -11.37 16.36
C ASN A 243 -16.13 -10.30 16.69
N HIS A 244 -16.05 -9.23 15.89
CA HIS A 244 -15.26 -8.06 16.22
C HIS A 244 -16.05 -7.23 17.22
N GLN A 245 -15.54 -7.17 18.44
CA GLN A 245 -16.08 -6.28 19.45
C GLN A 245 -15.55 -4.88 19.16
N THR A 246 -16.21 -4.17 18.25
CA THR A 246 -15.94 -2.74 18.07
C THR A 246 -16.42 -1.98 19.30
N THR A 247 -15.66 -0.96 19.71
CA THR A 247 -15.97 -0.17 20.92
C THR A 247 -16.94 0.97 20.65
N ALA A 248 -17.18 1.30 19.38
CA ALA A 248 -18.04 2.39 18.93
C ALA A 248 -19.31 1.86 18.21
N PRO A 249 -20.39 2.67 18.15
CA PRO A 249 -21.60 2.34 17.40
C PRO A 249 -21.35 2.10 15.91
N ASP A 250 -22.34 1.54 15.22
CA ASP A 250 -22.35 1.39 13.75
C ASP A 250 -21.13 0.65 13.17
N TYR A 251 -20.58 -0.30 13.95
CA TYR A 251 -19.42 -1.12 13.55
C TYR A 251 -18.16 -0.31 13.25
N SER A 252 -18.08 0.90 13.83
CA SER A 252 -16.90 1.73 13.77
C SER A 252 -15.80 1.25 14.71
N HIS A 253 -14.55 1.32 14.27
CA HIS A 253 -13.38 1.13 15.13
C HIS A 253 -13.04 2.38 15.95
N GLY A 254 -13.88 3.42 15.92
CA GLY A 254 -13.81 4.59 16.80
C GLY A 254 -12.69 5.57 16.46
N TYR A 255 -12.21 5.55 15.22
CA TYR A 255 -11.20 6.50 14.77
C TYR A 255 -11.83 7.85 14.45
N THR A 256 -11.25 8.92 14.98
CA THR A 256 -11.59 10.29 14.58
C THR A 256 -10.82 10.65 13.34
N TYR A 257 -11.52 11.10 12.29
CA TYR A 257 -10.87 11.59 11.09
C TYR A 257 -10.28 12.98 11.29
N ILE A 258 -9.31 13.39 10.48
CA ILE A 258 -8.62 14.68 10.61
C ILE A 258 -9.54 15.91 10.46
N ASP A 259 -10.74 15.74 9.91
CA ASP A 259 -11.80 16.76 9.85
C ASP A 259 -12.80 16.70 11.02
N GLY A 260 -12.61 15.75 11.93
CA GLY A 260 -13.47 15.56 13.10
C GLY A 260 -14.82 14.91 12.78
N LEU A 261 -15.03 14.41 11.56
CA LEU A 261 -16.23 13.68 11.15
C LEU A 261 -15.98 12.17 11.19
N GLU A 262 -17.06 11.37 11.24
CA GLU A 262 -16.98 9.91 11.41
C GLU A 262 -16.94 9.12 10.09
N HIS A 263 -17.29 9.73 8.94
CA HIS A 263 -17.32 9.11 7.59
C HIS A 263 -17.68 7.60 7.58
N PRO A 264 -18.91 7.24 7.99
CA PRO A 264 -19.34 5.84 8.13
C PRO A 264 -19.27 5.03 6.82
N GLU A 265 -19.23 5.69 5.67
CA GLU A 265 -19.07 5.05 4.37
C GLU A 265 -17.65 4.52 4.12
N LEU A 266 -16.64 5.03 4.84
CA LEU A 266 -15.24 4.70 4.59
C LEU A 266 -14.81 3.44 5.34
N ILE A 267 -14.68 2.32 4.64
CA ILE A 267 -14.33 1.00 5.20
C ILE A 267 -12.87 0.96 5.67
N ALA A 268 -11.92 1.42 4.86
CA ALA A 268 -10.50 1.25 5.15
C ALA A 268 -9.56 2.25 4.46
N GLY A 269 -8.44 2.53 5.13
CA GLY A 269 -7.23 3.12 4.54
C GLY A 269 -6.13 2.08 4.45
N ILE A 270 -5.73 1.71 3.23
CA ILE A 270 -4.73 0.68 2.93
C ILE A 270 -3.45 1.35 2.44
N HIS A 271 -2.31 0.96 3.01
CA HIS A 271 -1.01 1.27 2.43
C HIS A 271 -0.40 0.02 1.80
N ILE A 272 0.13 0.21 0.60
CA ILE A 272 0.92 -0.78 -0.11
C ILE A 272 2.36 -0.31 -0.01
N GLY A 273 3.16 -1.07 0.74
CA GLY A 273 4.56 -0.74 0.99
C GLY A 273 5.48 -0.87 -0.22
N TRP A 274 4.95 -1.02 -1.43
CA TRP A 274 5.70 -1.16 -2.67
C TRP A 274 5.08 -0.31 -3.79
N PRO A 275 5.87 0.13 -4.78
CA PRO A 275 5.34 0.72 -6.02
C PRO A 275 4.48 -0.24 -6.84
N THR A 276 4.65 -1.53 -6.63
CA THR A 276 3.76 -2.56 -7.16
C THR A 276 2.56 -2.73 -6.23
N ILE A 277 1.39 -3.05 -6.80
CA ILE A 277 0.16 -3.31 -6.03
C ILE A 277 0.15 -4.68 -5.33
N GLN A 278 1.32 -5.22 -4.99
CA GLN A 278 1.43 -6.50 -4.30
C GLN A 278 0.87 -6.36 -2.88
N GLY A 279 0.02 -7.30 -2.46
CA GLY A 279 -0.70 -7.21 -1.18
C GLY A 279 -2.00 -6.40 -1.25
N ALA A 280 -2.31 -5.75 -2.39
CA ALA A 280 -3.58 -5.03 -2.55
C ALA A 280 -4.79 -5.94 -2.32
N THR A 281 -4.80 -7.13 -2.94
CA THR A 281 -5.87 -8.11 -2.74
C THR A 281 -5.96 -8.57 -1.29
N HIS A 282 -4.83 -8.85 -0.65
CA HIS A 282 -4.73 -9.27 0.75
C HIS A 282 -5.40 -8.25 1.70
N GLU A 283 -5.00 -6.99 1.61
CA GLU A 283 -5.54 -5.93 2.48
C GLU A 283 -6.97 -5.54 2.12
N LEU A 284 -7.32 -5.54 0.83
CA LEU A 284 -8.69 -5.26 0.39
C LEU A 284 -9.64 -6.34 0.91
N GLU A 285 -9.21 -7.60 0.90
CA GLU A 285 -9.99 -8.68 1.46
C GLU A 285 -10.11 -8.59 2.99
N HIS A 286 -9.10 -8.10 3.70
CA HIS A 286 -9.24 -7.75 5.12
C HIS A 286 -10.29 -6.66 5.35
N ALA A 287 -10.28 -5.61 4.53
CA ALA A 287 -11.28 -4.54 4.58
C ALA A 287 -12.69 -5.09 4.31
N VAL A 288 -12.81 -5.93 3.27
CA VAL A 288 -14.08 -6.43 2.75
C VAL A 288 -14.69 -7.51 3.64
N PHE A 289 -13.91 -8.52 3.97
CA PHE A 289 -14.41 -9.69 4.69
C PHE A 289 -14.24 -9.59 6.20
N GLY A 290 -13.53 -8.56 6.65
CA GLY A 290 -13.29 -8.28 8.05
C GLY A 290 -12.41 -9.31 8.76
N ILE A 291 -11.67 -10.14 8.05
CA ILE A 291 -10.85 -11.19 8.67
C ILE A 291 -9.55 -10.54 9.18
N ASN A 292 -9.07 -10.77 10.41
CA ASN A 292 -7.79 -10.18 10.89
C ASN A 292 -6.60 -11.18 10.86
N THR A 293 -6.67 -12.26 10.08
CA THR A 293 -5.58 -13.23 10.00
C THR A 293 -4.46 -12.74 9.08
N VAL A 294 -3.23 -12.69 9.58
CA VAL A 294 -2.06 -12.09 8.88
C VAL A 294 -1.73 -12.72 7.52
N ASN A 295 -2.28 -13.90 7.17
CA ASN A 295 -1.98 -14.63 5.93
C ASN A 295 -3.24 -14.90 5.06
N PHE A 296 -4.20 -13.98 5.02
CA PHE A 296 -5.39 -14.13 4.17
C PHE A 296 -5.15 -13.59 2.75
N PRO A 297 -5.53 -14.25 1.65
CA PRO A 297 -6.12 -15.57 1.52
C PRO A 297 -5.05 -16.67 1.31
N GLU A 298 -3.77 -16.35 1.47
CA GLU A 298 -2.67 -17.18 0.99
C GLU A 298 -2.59 -18.60 1.60
N ALA A 299 -2.17 -19.55 0.75
CA ALA A 299 -1.99 -20.95 1.09
C ALA A 299 -0.80 -21.14 2.03
N GLY A 300 -1.09 -21.36 3.30
CA GLY A 300 -0.09 -21.48 4.38
C GLY A 300 -0.73 -21.30 5.76
N ASN A 301 -1.93 -20.75 5.79
CA ASN A 301 -2.81 -20.76 6.94
C ASN A 301 -3.28 -22.22 7.18
N SER A 302 -2.54 -22.98 7.99
CA SER A 302 -2.72 -24.41 8.31
C SER A 302 -4.01 -24.72 9.09
N GLY A 303 -5.15 -24.20 8.63
CA GLY A 303 -6.41 -24.19 9.36
C GLY A 303 -6.43 -23.19 10.53
N GLU A 304 -5.39 -22.39 10.74
CA GLU A 304 -5.34 -21.29 11.72
C GLU A 304 -6.43 -20.23 11.43
N PHE A 305 -6.77 -20.01 10.15
CA PHE A 305 -7.95 -19.25 9.72
C PHE A 305 -9.26 -19.71 10.38
N LEU A 306 -9.48 -21.02 10.53
CA LEU A 306 -10.69 -21.56 11.18
C LEU A 306 -10.69 -21.32 12.70
N LYS A 307 -9.59 -20.80 13.27
CA LYS A 307 -9.44 -20.56 14.70
C LYS A 307 -9.68 -19.10 15.10
N THR A 308 -9.79 -18.15 14.16
CA THR A 308 -9.84 -16.72 14.52
C THR A 308 -11.11 -16.30 15.25
N ARG A 309 -12.14 -17.16 15.34
CA ARG A 309 -13.45 -16.86 16.00
C ARG A 309 -14.22 -15.71 15.36
N GLU A 310 -13.71 -15.11 14.29
CA GLU A 310 -14.24 -13.89 13.71
C GLU A 310 -15.58 -14.12 13.03
N TRP A 311 -15.83 -15.35 12.57
CA TRP A 311 -17.08 -15.73 11.90
C TRP A 311 -17.92 -16.67 12.76
N THR A 312 -17.51 -16.92 14.01
CA THR A 312 -18.10 -17.96 14.86
C THR A 312 -17.88 -17.65 16.34
N VAL A 313 -18.96 -17.45 17.10
CA VAL A 313 -18.88 -17.16 18.54
C VAL A 313 -18.57 -18.43 19.35
N ASP A 314 -18.87 -19.61 18.80
CA ASP A 314 -18.79 -20.90 19.49
C ASP A 314 -17.79 -21.91 18.89
N HIS A 315 -16.95 -21.47 17.95
CA HIS A 315 -15.98 -22.27 17.21
C HIS A 315 -16.56 -23.30 16.23
N MET A 316 -17.88 -23.33 16.01
CA MET A 316 -18.54 -24.41 15.29
C MET A 316 -19.56 -23.92 14.23
N HIS A 317 -20.09 -22.69 14.34
CA HIS A 317 -21.12 -22.14 13.44
C HIS A 317 -20.78 -20.77 12.86
N ILE A 318 -21.14 -20.56 11.58
CA ILE A 318 -21.22 -19.22 10.98
C ILE A 318 -22.50 -18.55 11.46
N GLU A 319 -22.40 -17.32 11.99
CA GLU A 319 -23.54 -16.62 12.58
C GLU A 319 -24.62 -16.27 11.53
N ALA A 320 -25.90 -16.29 11.95
CA ALA A 320 -27.04 -16.10 11.05
C ALA A 320 -27.17 -14.67 10.48
N ASP A 321 -26.47 -13.71 11.08
CA ASP A 321 -26.36 -12.31 10.63
C ASP A 321 -25.11 -12.05 9.76
N SER A 322 -24.23 -13.03 9.60
CA SER A 322 -23.13 -13.00 8.62
C SER A 322 -23.64 -13.40 7.23
N THR A 323 -24.04 -12.42 6.43
CA THR A 323 -24.43 -12.68 5.03
C THR A 323 -23.20 -12.67 4.14
N VAL A 324 -22.44 -13.78 4.15
CA VAL A 324 -21.39 -13.99 3.16
C VAL A 324 -21.85 -15.05 2.15
N GLN A 325 -22.05 -14.65 0.90
CA GLN A 325 -22.19 -15.61 -0.19
C GLN A 325 -20.80 -16.09 -0.60
N THR A 326 -20.34 -17.19 -0.01
CA THR A 326 -19.13 -17.89 -0.47
C THR A 326 -19.39 -19.38 -0.56
N THR A 327 -18.47 -20.09 -1.20
CA THR A 327 -18.42 -21.56 -1.23
C THR A 327 -18.20 -22.20 0.15
N LEU A 328 -17.99 -21.41 1.22
CA LEU A 328 -17.73 -21.86 2.60
C LEU A 328 -19.00 -22.19 3.41
N LYS A 329 -20.20 -22.21 2.82
CA LYS A 329 -21.38 -22.79 3.50
C LYS A 329 -21.16 -24.28 3.73
N GLY A 330 -20.68 -24.63 4.93
CA GLY A 330 -20.59 -26.00 5.40
C GLY A 330 -21.98 -26.64 5.59
N PRO A 331 -22.05 -27.98 5.71
CA PRO A 331 -23.31 -28.67 5.92
C PRO A 331 -24.04 -28.25 7.19
N LEU A 332 -25.35 -28.48 7.21
CA LEU A 332 -26.16 -28.48 8.43
C LEU A 332 -25.58 -29.44 9.47
N TRP A 333 -25.54 -29.01 10.73
CA TRP A 333 -24.94 -29.73 11.85
C TRP A 333 -25.98 -30.39 12.78
N SER A 334 -25.64 -31.57 13.30
CA SER A 334 -26.37 -32.29 14.35
C SER A 334 -25.67 -32.13 15.72
N PRO A 335 -26.26 -31.38 16.68
CA PRO A 335 -25.68 -31.16 18.01
C PRO A 335 -25.51 -32.44 18.82
N ALA A 336 -26.38 -33.43 18.59
CA ALA A 336 -26.39 -34.70 19.32
C ALA A 336 -25.22 -35.63 18.92
N SER A 337 -24.57 -35.36 17.77
CA SER A 337 -23.57 -36.26 17.20
C SER A 337 -22.13 -35.89 17.57
N GLY A 338 -21.88 -34.65 18.01
CA GLY A 338 -20.53 -34.14 18.31
C GLY A 338 -19.62 -34.06 17.08
N TYR A 339 -18.82 -32.99 16.96
CA TYR A 339 -18.13 -32.56 15.72
C TYR A 339 -19.08 -32.28 14.53
N PRO A 340 -18.67 -31.45 13.54
CA PRO A 340 -19.49 -31.20 12.36
C PRO A 340 -19.78 -32.50 11.60
N ASN A 341 -21.02 -32.97 11.66
CA ASN A 341 -21.52 -34.10 10.87
C ASN A 341 -22.55 -33.57 9.89
N SER A 342 -22.36 -33.89 8.61
CA SER A 342 -23.28 -33.49 7.55
C SER A 342 -24.66 -34.12 7.75
N VAL A 343 -25.71 -33.29 7.79
CA VAL A 343 -27.09 -33.79 7.66
C VAL A 343 -27.33 -34.18 6.21
N ASN A 344 -27.61 -35.46 6.00
CA ASN A 344 -27.95 -36.00 4.69
C ASN A 344 -29.44 -36.35 4.63
N LEU A 345 -30.05 -36.02 3.50
CA LEU A 345 -31.35 -36.56 3.10
C LEU A 345 -31.13 -37.88 2.36
N TRP A 346 -32.12 -38.76 2.46
CA TRP A 346 -32.18 -39.90 1.57
C TRP A 346 -32.75 -39.44 0.23
N GLU A 347 -32.09 -39.81 -0.87
CA GLU A 347 -32.56 -39.49 -2.22
C GLU A 347 -33.95 -40.09 -2.50
N ASP A 348 -34.26 -41.21 -1.84
CA ASP A 348 -35.54 -41.89 -1.93
C ASP A 348 -35.89 -42.68 -0.65
N ASP A 349 -37.10 -43.23 -0.62
CA ASP A 349 -37.59 -44.08 0.47
C ASP A 349 -36.82 -45.41 0.61
N SER A 350 -36.03 -45.78 -0.41
CA SER A 350 -35.22 -47.01 -0.41
C SER A 350 -33.97 -46.88 0.46
N LYS A 351 -33.58 -45.64 0.80
CA LYS A 351 -32.41 -45.31 1.63
C LYS A 351 -31.09 -45.82 1.03
N ASP A 352 -30.99 -45.89 -0.29
CA ASP A 352 -29.79 -46.40 -0.98
C ASP A 352 -28.87 -45.28 -1.50
N GLY A 353 -29.26 -44.01 -1.33
CA GLY A 353 -28.46 -42.82 -1.67
C GLY A 353 -28.63 -41.70 -0.64
N ARG A 354 -27.52 -41.06 -0.25
CA ARG A 354 -27.51 -39.92 0.70
C ARG A 354 -26.99 -38.68 0.00
N VAL A 355 -27.75 -37.60 0.10
CA VAL A 355 -27.40 -36.28 -0.44
C VAL A 355 -27.35 -35.26 0.68
N GLU A 356 -26.41 -34.32 0.57
CA GLU A 356 -26.24 -33.27 1.57
C GLU A 356 -27.46 -32.33 1.57
N ALA A 357 -27.86 -31.85 2.75
CA ALA A 357 -29.07 -31.04 2.91
C ALA A 357 -28.76 -29.54 3.06
N GLN A 358 -29.68 -28.68 2.61
CA GLN A 358 -29.67 -27.23 2.82
C GLN A 358 -31.04 -26.69 3.24
N ILE A 359 -31.09 -25.49 3.82
CA ILE A 359 -32.34 -24.80 4.18
C ILE A 359 -32.67 -23.75 3.12
N GLU A 360 -33.91 -23.77 2.63
CA GLU A 360 -34.47 -22.73 1.78
C GLU A 360 -35.76 -22.16 2.38
N ARG A 361 -36.00 -20.85 2.17
CA ARG A 361 -37.24 -20.21 2.58
C ARG A 361 -38.29 -20.37 1.47
N ALA A 362 -39.41 -20.99 1.80
CA ALA A 362 -40.54 -21.15 0.90
C ALA A 362 -41.37 -19.86 0.77
N GLU A 363 -42.19 -19.77 -0.28
CA GLU A 363 -43.04 -18.61 -0.58
C GLU A 363 -44.06 -18.30 0.53
N ASP A 364 -44.46 -19.31 1.29
CA ASP A 364 -45.35 -19.19 2.45
C ASP A 364 -44.64 -18.64 3.71
N GLY A 365 -43.36 -18.29 3.59
CA GLY A 365 -42.52 -17.78 4.65
C GLY A 365 -41.96 -18.85 5.59
N THR A 366 -42.27 -20.13 5.36
CA THR A 366 -41.72 -21.26 6.12
C THR A 366 -40.32 -21.63 5.61
N PHE A 367 -39.55 -22.34 6.44
CA PHE A 367 -38.25 -22.89 6.04
C PHE A 367 -38.38 -24.38 5.75
N ARG A 368 -37.76 -24.83 4.66
CA ARG A 368 -37.80 -26.22 4.21
C ARG A 368 -36.39 -26.77 4.07
N LEU A 369 -36.22 -28.02 4.48
CA LEU A 369 -35.00 -28.78 4.26
C LEU A 369 -35.09 -29.42 2.88
N ILE A 370 -34.12 -29.13 2.02
CA ILE A 370 -34.08 -29.62 0.64
C ILE A 370 -32.71 -30.21 0.32
N GLU A 371 -32.65 -30.98 -0.76
CA GLU A 371 -31.41 -31.51 -1.31
C GLU A 371 -30.49 -30.37 -1.78
N ARG A 372 -29.20 -30.48 -1.48
CA ARG A 372 -28.17 -29.60 -2.02
C ARG A 372 -27.70 -30.14 -3.38
N ILE A 373 -28.14 -29.49 -4.45
CA ILE A 373 -27.81 -29.85 -5.84
C ILE A 373 -26.73 -28.93 -6.43
N SER A 374 -26.16 -29.29 -7.58
CA SER A 374 -25.10 -28.52 -8.26
C SER A 374 -25.51 -27.10 -8.65
N SER A 375 -26.78 -26.85 -8.93
CA SER A 375 -27.31 -25.50 -9.17
C SER A 375 -27.51 -24.68 -7.90
N SER A 376 -27.40 -25.28 -6.71
CA SER A 376 -27.38 -24.55 -5.43
C SER A 376 -26.08 -23.75 -5.22
N TYR A 377 -25.07 -23.94 -6.08
CA TYR A 377 -23.78 -23.23 -6.06
C TYR A 377 -23.77 -21.96 -6.93
N GLN A 378 -24.93 -21.34 -7.15
CA GLN A 378 -24.97 -20.07 -7.86
C GLN A 378 -24.45 -18.95 -6.96
N LEU A 379 -23.33 -18.35 -7.36
CA LEU A 379 -23.00 -16.99 -6.98
C LEU A 379 -24.11 -16.13 -7.57
N SER A 380 -24.88 -15.40 -6.74
CA SER A 380 -25.75 -14.39 -7.32
C SER A 380 -24.86 -13.36 -7.99
N ASP A 381 -25.17 -13.04 -9.25
CA ASP A 381 -24.46 -12.04 -10.05
C ASP A 381 -24.10 -10.82 -9.20
N ILE A 382 -22.79 -10.57 -9.07
CA ILE A 382 -22.21 -9.36 -8.47
C ILE A 382 -22.38 -8.19 -9.44
#